data_AF-A0ABD3SR22-F1
#
_entry.id   AF-A0ABD3SR22-F1
#
_cell.length_a   1.000
_cell.length_b   1.000
_cell.length_c   1.000
_cell.angle_alpha   90.00
_cell.angle_beta   90.00
_cell.angle_gamma   90.00
#
_symmetry.space_group_name_H-M   'P 1'
#
loop_
_entity.id
_entity.type
_entity.pdbx_description
1 polymer ?
#
loop_
_entity_poly.entity_id
_entity_poly.type
_entity_poly.pdbx_seq_one_letter_code
_entity_poly.pdbx_strand_id
1 'polypeptide(L)'
;MGGINGGNPDGDLEIFNRFSRIVREKFTGGDGSGGGKDRIDRIDAIYGRPEFASEKRILNEMNGMGLSRGMLSGVACFAFLRISPGMISRMLQRRAARGGWARGGDGDGIATTPSNPFHRSSSSGYEFDSPNNGRPGLMFRLFRLSLDAFTSLCVGAYASLYFIDKDKLMRKFAEIPLVEGRSLLSEELCGDFAREFKKFDRRIWDENHPYLTSGGMPDNASNKDDKNEFRNAIQGFVANCRRRDIYEREIRIERGCLSDDVHVSIPPPGVPSDIAVNLDDLLEEEEEYNGVGVNGDDYFDTPFDMGDDERD
;
A
#
# COMPACT_ATOMS: atom_id res chain seq x y z
N MET A 1 -17.42 32.97 -14.49
CA MET A 1 -16.33 31.97 -14.57
C MET A 1 -15.53 32.05 -13.29
N GLY A 2 -15.98 31.34 -12.24
CA GLY A 2 -15.24 31.24 -10.98
C GLY A 2 -14.11 30.24 -11.17
N GLY A 3 -12.88 30.65 -10.86
CA GLY A 3 -11.72 29.78 -10.91
C GLY A 3 -11.93 28.58 -9.99
N ILE A 4 -11.68 27.39 -10.51
CA ILE A 4 -11.67 26.14 -9.77
C ILE A 4 -10.65 26.32 -8.63
N ASN A 5 -11.15 26.34 -7.40
CA ASN A 5 -10.34 26.43 -6.19
C ASN A 5 -9.30 25.31 -6.25
N GLY A 6 -8.02 25.67 -6.39
CA GLY A 6 -6.93 24.75 -6.08
C GLY A 6 -7.16 24.25 -4.66
N GLY A 7 -7.35 22.94 -4.50
CA GLY A 7 -7.63 22.31 -3.22
C GLY A 7 -6.65 22.79 -2.16
N ASN A 8 -7.17 23.17 -1.00
CA ASN A 8 -6.33 23.54 0.13
C ASN A 8 -5.61 22.27 0.61
N PRO A 9 -4.28 22.14 0.45
CA PRO A 9 -3.56 20.91 0.80
C PRO A 9 -3.69 20.56 2.29
N ASP A 10 -3.95 21.55 3.14
CA ASP A 10 -4.17 21.34 4.57
C ASP A 10 -5.49 20.59 4.83
N GLY A 11 -6.50 20.80 3.99
CA GLY A 11 -7.80 20.11 4.10
C GLY A 11 -7.69 18.63 3.75
N ASP A 12 -6.94 18.28 2.71
CA ASP A 12 -6.75 16.89 2.30
C ASP A 12 -5.99 16.08 3.37
N LEU A 13 -5.00 16.70 4.00
CA LEU A 13 -4.26 16.09 5.11
C LEU A 13 -5.16 15.86 6.33
N GLU A 14 -6.05 16.81 6.65
CA GLU A 14 -7.01 16.63 7.74
C GLU A 14 -7.94 15.46 7.46
N ILE A 15 -8.55 15.41 6.27
CA ILE A 15 -9.42 14.30 5.84
C ILE A 15 -8.66 12.98 5.98
N PHE A 16 -7.45 12.89 5.42
CA PHE A 16 -6.61 11.71 5.53
C PHE A 16 -6.40 11.25 6.97
N ASN A 17 -6.03 12.19 7.86
CA ASN A 17 -5.77 11.86 9.26
C ASN A 17 -7.01 11.35 9.99
N ARG A 18 -8.19 11.94 9.72
CA ARG A 18 -9.44 11.51 10.37
C ARG A 18 -9.87 10.12 9.94
N PHE A 19 -9.90 9.84 8.64
CA PHE A 19 -10.28 8.52 8.13
C PHE A 19 -9.24 7.45 8.47
N SER A 20 -7.94 7.78 8.42
CA SER A 20 -6.88 6.85 8.85
C SER A 20 -6.98 6.51 10.34
N ARG A 21 -7.40 7.46 11.18
CA ARG A 21 -7.65 7.22 12.59
C ARG A 21 -8.78 6.20 12.80
N ILE A 22 -9.90 6.33 12.08
CA ILE A 22 -11.01 5.36 12.15
C ILE A 22 -10.51 3.96 11.81
N VAL A 23 -9.79 3.80 10.69
CA VAL A 23 -9.22 2.49 10.30
C VAL A 23 -8.28 1.96 11.38
N ARG A 24 -7.43 2.83 11.94
CA ARG A 24 -6.49 2.45 13.00
C ARG A 24 -7.22 1.96 14.25
N GLU A 25 -8.21 2.70 14.73
CA GLU A 25 -9.03 2.31 15.90
C GLU A 25 -9.74 0.97 15.63
N LYS A 26 -10.34 0.84 14.45
CA LYS A 26 -11.08 -0.35 14.01
C LYS A 26 -10.26 -1.57 13.70
N PHE A 27 -8.95 -1.48 13.42
CA PHE A 27 -8.17 -2.68 13.08
C PHE A 27 -6.93 -2.91 13.95
N THR A 28 -6.37 -1.87 14.57
CA THR A 28 -5.13 -2.01 15.35
C THR A 28 -5.34 -2.08 16.86
N GLY A 29 -6.57 -1.82 17.34
CA GLY A 29 -6.88 -1.83 18.78
C GLY A 29 -6.38 -0.53 19.41
N GLY A 30 -7.31 0.39 19.70
CA GLY A 30 -6.99 1.76 20.10
C GLY A 30 -6.24 1.90 21.42
N ASP A 31 -6.27 0.88 22.28
CA ASP A 31 -5.72 0.98 23.63
C ASP A 31 -4.65 -0.09 23.83
N GLY A 32 -3.49 0.31 24.34
CA GLY A 32 -2.29 -0.52 24.56
C GLY A 32 -2.45 -1.69 25.55
N SER A 33 -3.66 -2.22 25.72
CA SER A 33 -3.94 -3.51 26.30
C SER A 33 -3.52 -4.61 25.32
N GLY A 34 -2.81 -5.63 25.79
CA GLY A 34 -2.12 -6.66 24.99
C GLY A 34 -2.98 -7.58 24.11
N GLY A 35 -4.20 -7.19 23.71
CA GLY A 35 -5.13 -7.98 22.90
C GLY A 35 -4.92 -7.90 21.38
N GLY A 36 -3.88 -7.21 20.89
CA GLY A 36 -3.67 -7.04 19.45
C GLY A 36 -3.47 -8.36 18.69
N LYS A 37 -2.81 -9.34 19.31
CA LYS A 37 -2.58 -10.65 18.68
C LYS A 37 -3.88 -11.44 18.55
N ASP A 38 -4.66 -11.54 19.63
CA ASP A 38 -5.92 -12.28 19.65
C ASP A 38 -6.92 -11.71 18.62
N ARG A 39 -6.90 -10.37 18.43
CA ARG A 39 -7.71 -9.72 17.42
C ARG A 39 -7.30 -10.09 16.00
N ILE A 40 -6.00 -10.12 15.70
CA ILE A 40 -5.49 -10.53 14.39
C ILE A 40 -5.84 -11.99 14.11
N ASP A 41 -5.65 -12.87 15.09
CA ASP A 41 -5.98 -14.29 14.96
C ASP A 41 -7.49 -14.49 14.73
N ARG A 42 -8.34 -13.69 15.39
CA ARG A 42 -9.80 -13.67 15.15
C ARG A 42 -10.16 -13.17 13.76
N ILE A 43 -9.52 -12.10 13.28
CA ILE A 43 -9.74 -11.57 11.93
C ILE A 43 -9.34 -12.63 10.89
N ASP A 44 -8.21 -13.31 11.07
CA ASP A 44 -7.76 -14.37 10.17
C ASP A 44 -8.75 -15.55 10.15
N ALA A 45 -9.29 -15.93 11.32
CA ALA A 45 -10.33 -16.93 11.42
C ALA A 45 -11.62 -16.53 10.67
N ILE A 46 -12.02 -15.24 10.71
CA ILE A 46 -13.17 -14.71 9.97
C ILE A 46 -12.92 -14.78 8.46
N TYR A 47 -11.75 -14.34 7.99
CA TYR A 47 -11.34 -14.45 6.58
C TYR A 47 -11.06 -15.89 6.11
N GLY A 48 -11.14 -16.88 7.01
CA GLY A 48 -11.18 -18.29 6.67
C GLY A 48 -12.52 -18.74 6.09
N ARG A 49 -13.59 -17.97 6.31
CA ARG A 49 -14.95 -18.33 5.85
C ARG A 49 -15.15 -18.02 4.36
N PRO A 50 -15.92 -18.84 3.62
CA PRO A 50 -16.12 -18.66 2.18
C PRO A 50 -16.89 -17.39 1.84
N GLU A 51 -17.69 -16.86 2.77
CA GLU A 51 -18.47 -15.63 2.60
C GLU A 51 -17.62 -14.36 2.40
N PHE A 52 -16.35 -14.37 2.82
CA PHE A 52 -15.39 -13.26 2.65
C PHE A 52 -14.33 -13.54 1.58
N ALA A 53 -14.50 -14.57 0.73
CA ALA A 53 -13.48 -15.00 -0.21
C ALA A 53 -13.14 -13.95 -1.29
N SER A 54 -14.14 -13.19 -1.73
CA SER A 54 -14.03 -12.11 -2.72
C SER A 54 -13.21 -10.92 -2.20
N GLU A 55 -13.54 -10.45 -0.99
CA GLU A 55 -12.81 -9.39 -0.29
C GLU A 55 -11.36 -9.82 -0.02
N LYS A 56 -11.16 -11.05 0.48
CA LYS A 56 -9.82 -11.62 0.71
C LYS A 56 -8.99 -11.63 -0.57
N ARG A 57 -9.60 -11.92 -1.73
CA ARG A 57 -8.91 -11.87 -3.02
C ARG A 57 -8.45 -10.46 -3.36
N ILE A 58 -9.29 -9.44 -3.16
CA ILE A 58 -8.93 -8.03 -3.39
C ILE A 58 -7.84 -7.57 -2.42
N LEU A 59 -7.94 -7.92 -1.14
CA LEU A 59 -6.91 -7.59 -0.15
C LEU A 59 -5.57 -8.26 -0.46
N ASN A 60 -5.59 -9.51 -0.93
CA ASN A 60 -4.38 -10.18 -1.39
C ASN A 60 -3.79 -9.53 -2.65
N GLU A 61 -4.64 -9.07 -3.59
CA GLU A 61 -4.18 -8.29 -4.74
C GLU A 61 -3.54 -6.98 -4.29
N MET A 62 -4.16 -6.27 -3.34
CA MET A 62 -3.64 -5.03 -2.77
C MET A 62 -2.30 -5.22 -2.04
N ASN A 63 -2.19 -6.27 -1.23
CA ASN A 63 -0.94 -6.62 -0.54
C ASN A 63 0.16 -7.07 -1.51
N GLY A 64 -0.21 -7.63 -2.66
CA GLY A 64 0.72 -8.00 -3.73
C GLY A 64 1.26 -6.80 -4.51
N MET A 65 0.59 -5.63 -4.45
CA MET A 65 1.06 -4.42 -5.11
C MET A 65 2.34 -3.90 -4.44
N GLY A 66 3.36 -3.61 -5.24
CA GLY A 66 4.67 -3.18 -4.74
C GLY A 66 5.57 -4.31 -4.24
N LEU A 67 5.05 -5.31 -3.51
CA LEU A 67 5.86 -6.37 -2.89
C LEU A 67 6.69 -7.17 -3.91
N SER A 68 6.10 -7.55 -5.06
CA SER A 68 6.81 -8.26 -6.12
C SER A 68 7.94 -7.44 -6.74
N ARG A 69 7.69 -6.14 -6.98
CA ARG A 69 8.68 -5.20 -7.53
C ARG A 69 9.80 -4.92 -6.53
N GLY A 70 9.47 -4.73 -5.26
CA GLY A 70 10.46 -4.54 -4.21
C GLY A 70 11.29 -5.79 -3.97
N MET A 71 10.70 -6.98 -3.95
CA MET A 71 11.45 -8.25 -3.89
C MET A 71 12.43 -8.38 -5.07
N LEU A 72 12.00 -8.10 -6.30
CA LEU A 72 12.87 -8.12 -7.47
C LEU A 72 14.04 -7.13 -7.33
N SER A 73 13.76 -5.90 -6.85
CA SER A 73 14.79 -4.88 -6.63
C SER A 73 15.78 -5.28 -5.53
N GLY A 74 15.32 -5.93 -4.46
CA GLY A 74 16.17 -6.46 -3.39
C GLY A 74 17.09 -7.58 -3.91
N VAL A 75 16.55 -8.52 -4.67
CA VAL A 75 17.35 -9.59 -5.30
C VAL A 75 18.39 -9.00 -6.27
N ALA A 76 18.00 -8.00 -7.07
CA ALA A 76 18.92 -7.32 -7.98
C ALA A 76 20.02 -6.56 -7.24
N CYS A 77 19.69 -5.85 -6.15
CA CYS A 77 20.65 -5.17 -5.28
C CYS A 77 21.65 -6.17 -4.68
N PHE A 78 21.16 -7.31 -4.19
CA PHE A 78 22.00 -8.36 -3.63
C PHE A 78 22.98 -8.92 -4.66
N ALA A 79 22.49 -9.24 -5.86
CA ALA A 79 23.33 -9.71 -6.95
C ALA A 79 24.38 -8.67 -7.33
N PHE A 80 24.01 -7.39 -7.38
CA PHE A 80 24.93 -6.29 -7.68
C PHE A 80 26.03 -6.14 -6.62
N LEU A 81 25.71 -6.17 -5.33
CA LEU A 81 26.70 -6.10 -4.24
C LEU A 81 27.67 -7.29 -4.27
N ARG A 82 27.19 -8.46 -4.69
CA ARG A 82 28.01 -9.67 -4.81
C ARG A 82 28.96 -9.64 -6.01
N ILE A 83 28.47 -9.19 -7.16
CA ILE A 83 29.21 -9.23 -8.44
C ILE A 83 30.11 -8.00 -8.62
N SER A 84 29.70 -6.84 -8.11
CA SER A 84 30.36 -5.55 -8.38
C SER A 84 31.84 -5.51 -8.02
N PRO A 85 32.35 -6.08 -6.90
CA PRO A 85 33.78 -5.95 -6.61
C PRO A 85 34.66 -6.78 -7.56
N GLY A 86 34.14 -7.90 -8.06
CA GLY A 86 34.78 -8.68 -9.12
C GLY A 86 34.81 -7.93 -10.46
N MET A 87 33.75 -7.18 -10.78
CA MET A 87 33.70 -6.35 -11.98
C MET A 87 34.61 -5.11 -11.87
N ILE A 88 34.58 -4.41 -10.74
CA ILE A 88 35.38 -3.20 -10.50
C ILE A 88 36.88 -3.54 -10.52
N SER A 89 37.29 -4.62 -9.85
CA SER A 89 38.69 -5.09 -9.89
C SER A 89 39.16 -5.41 -11.31
N ARG A 90 38.36 -6.14 -12.10
CA ARG A 90 38.66 -6.41 -13.52
C ARG A 90 38.72 -5.13 -14.35
N MET A 91 37.84 -4.16 -14.09
CA MET A 91 37.82 -2.89 -14.80
C MET A 91 39.05 -2.04 -14.49
N LEU A 92 39.47 -1.99 -13.22
CA LEU A 92 40.69 -1.29 -12.80
C LEU A 92 41.95 -1.96 -13.37
N GLN A 93 42.02 -3.29 -13.34
CA GLN A 93 43.12 -4.04 -13.98
C GLN A 93 43.21 -3.76 -15.49
N ARG A 94 42.08 -3.73 -16.20
CA ARG A 94 42.04 -3.38 -17.63
C ARG A 94 42.51 -1.95 -17.90
N ARG A 95 42.14 -0.98 -17.04
CA ARG A 95 42.61 0.41 -17.16
C ARG A 95 44.11 0.53 -16.88
N ALA A 96 44.61 -0.14 -15.84
CA ALA A 96 46.04 -0.19 -15.55
C ALA A 96 46.84 -0.82 -16.70
N ALA A 97 46.34 -1.93 -17.28
CA ALA A 97 46.98 -2.59 -18.42
C ALA A 97 46.92 -1.75 -19.72
N ARG A 98 45.85 -0.97 -19.95
CA ARG A 98 45.74 -0.10 -21.14
C ARG A 98 46.50 1.22 -21.02
N GLY A 99 46.73 1.73 -19.81
CA GLY A 99 47.51 2.95 -19.58
C GLY A 99 48.99 2.86 -19.97
N GLY A 100 49.51 1.65 -20.22
CA GLY A 100 50.91 1.41 -20.61
C GLY A 100 51.21 1.43 -22.11
N TRP A 101 50.22 1.58 -23.01
CA TRP A 101 50.42 1.41 -24.46
C TRP A 101 50.15 2.67 -25.31
N ALA A 102 49.93 3.84 -24.71
CA ALA A 102 49.83 5.11 -25.45
C ALA A 102 51.20 5.72 -25.78
N ARG A 103 52.15 4.91 -26.24
CA ARG A 103 53.41 5.38 -26.85
C ARG A 103 53.70 4.51 -28.08
N GLY A 104 53.03 4.85 -29.18
CA GLY A 104 53.18 4.14 -30.44
C GLY A 104 52.33 4.78 -31.53
N GLY A 105 52.67 6.02 -31.87
CA GLY A 105 52.17 6.69 -33.06
C GLY A 105 53.37 7.35 -33.73
N ASP A 106 53.97 6.61 -34.66
CA ASP A 106 55.10 7.01 -35.49
C ASP A 106 54.83 8.34 -36.18
N GLY A 107 55.64 9.33 -35.83
CA GLY A 107 55.76 10.60 -36.52
C GLY A 107 57.25 10.88 -36.63
N ASP A 108 57.83 10.40 -37.72
CA ASP A 108 59.21 10.63 -38.12
C ASP A 108 59.50 12.15 -38.08
N GLY A 109 60.34 12.56 -37.15
CA GLY A 109 60.51 13.97 -36.82
C GLY A 109 61.57 14.17 -35.77
N ILE A 110 62.80 14.39 -36.23
CA ILE A 110 63.96 14.82 -35.44
C ILE A 110 63.58 16.08 -34.65
N ALA A 111 63.19 15.90 -33.40
CA ALA A 111 63.05 16.97 -32.43
C ALA A 111 63.59 16.48 -31.10
N THR A 112 64.75 17.00 -30.75
CA THR A 112 65.39 16.93 -29.44
C THR A 112 64.46 17.55 -28.39
N THR A 113 63.50 16.78 -27.89
CA THR A 113 62.73 17.18 -26.73
C THR A 113 63.50 16.85 -25.45
N PRO A 114 63.55 17.79 -24.49
CA PRO A 114 64.40 17.71 -23.31
C PRO A 114 64.04 16.50 -22.46
N SER A 115 65.05 15.67 -22.22
CA SER A 115 65.00 14.58 -21.26
C SER A 115 64.69 15.15 -19.89
N ASN A 116 63.47 14.92 -19.40
CA ASN A 116 63.08 15.32 -18.06
C ASN A 116 63.90 14.48 -17.05
N PRO A 117 64.81 15.08 -16.25
CA PRO A 117 65.79 14.33 -15.45
C PRO A 117 65.16 13.70 -14.19
N PHE A 118 63.88 13.97 -13.90
CA PHE A 118 63.14 13.37 -12.79
C PHE A 118 62.63 11.94 -13.05
N HIS A 119 62.91 11.36 -14.23
CA HIS A 119 62.58 9.94 -14.51
C HIS A 119 63.72 8.96 -14.21
N ARG A 120 64.83 9.41 -13.63
CA ARG A 120 65.99 8.56 -13.31
C ARG A 120 66.32 8.59 -11.83
N SER A 121 65.41 8.11 -11.00
CA SER A 121 65.71 7.56 -9.67
C SER A 121 64.45 6.90 -9.14
N SER A 122 64.57 5.65 -8.71
CA SER A 122 63.50 4.88 -8.06
C SER A 122 62.45 4.32 -9.02
N SER A 123 62.85 3.27 -9.73
CA SER A 123 62.01 2.07 -9.82
C SER A 123 61.76 1.45 -8.43
N SER A 124 61.51 2.26 -7.40
CA SER A 124 60.69 1.82 -6.27
C SER A 124 59.31 1.75 -6.88
N GLY A 125 59.07 0.64 -7.57
CA GLY A 125 57.71 0.22 -7.81
C GLY A 125 57.01 0.43 -6.48
N TYR A 126 55.96 1.24 -6.50
CA TYR A 126 54.79 0.78 -5.79
C TYR A 126 54.48 -0.60 -6.39
N GLU A 127 55.25 -1.62 -5.98
CA GLU A 127 54.71 -2.93 -5.70
C GLU A 127 53.59 -2.57 -4.77
N PHE A 128 52.41 -2.45 -5.37
CA PHE A 128 51.18 -2.32 -4.65
C PHE A 128 51.16 -3.59 -3.83
N ASP A 129 51.69 -3.51 -2.59
CA ASP A 129 52.06 -4.64 -1.72
C ASP A 129 51.12 -5.75 -2.07
N SER A 130 51.59 -6.71 -2.89
CA SER A 130 50.70 -7.59 -3.63
C SER A 130 49.92 -8.32 -2.56
N PRO A 131 48.66 -7.93 -2.28
CA PRO A 131 48.13 -7.99 -0.94
C PRO A 131 48.23 -9.43 -0.57
N ASN A 132 49.14 -9.72 0.37
CA ASN A 132 49.52 -11.07 0.70
C ASN A 132 48.21 -11.84 0.80
N ASN A 133 48.00 -12.81 -0.09
CA ASN A 133 46.70 -13.33 -0.56
C ASN A 133 45.96 -14.12 0.55
N GLY A 134 45.95 -13.59 1.78
CA GLY A 134 45.14 -13.96 2.90
C GLY A 134 43.71 -13.86 2.45
N ARG A 135 43.21 -14.99 1.97
CA ARG A 135 41.80 -15.21 1.70
C ARG A 135 41.06 -14.67 2.92
N PRO A 136 40.13 -13.72 2.75
CA PRO A 136 39.42 -13.15 3.88
C PRO A 136 38.82 -14.30 4.69
N GLY A 137 39.09 -14.28 6.01
CA GLY A 137 38.66 -15.33 6.92
C GLY A 137 37.17 -15.59 6.81
N LEU A 138 36.74 -16.81 7.15
CA LEU A 138 35.34 -17.24 7.03
C LEU A 138 34.37 -16.26 7.72
N MET A 139 34.76 -15.72 8.88
CA MET A 139 33.97 -14.73 9.62
C MET A 139 33.71 -13.44 8.83
N PHE A 140 34.72 -12.92 8.12
CA PHE A 140 34.56 -11.73 7.30
C PHE A 140 33.62 -11.98 6.12
N ARG A 141 33.66 -13.18 5.53
CA ARG A 141 32.73 -13.57 4.46
C ARG A 141 31.30 -13.67 4.94
N LEU A 142 31.09 -14.20 6.15
CA LEU A 142 29.77 -14.33 6.76
C LEU A 142 29.19 -12.95 7.12
N PHE A 143 29.99 -12.10 7.77
CA PHE A 143 29.60 -10.73 8.10
C PHE A 143 29.23 -9.92 6.84
N ARG A 144 30.03 -10.03 5.79
CA ARG A 144 29.74 -9.38 4.51
C ARG A 144 28.45 -9.91 3.89
N LEU A 145 28.23 -11.22 3.92
CA LEU A 145 26.98 -11.81 3.42
C LEU A 145 25.76 -11.27 4.18
N SER A 146 25.84 -11.16 5.52
CA SER A 146 24.75 -10.60 6.31
C SER A 146 24.50 -9.12 6.00
N LEU A 147 25.55 -8.33 5.81
CA LEU A 147 25.42 -6.90 5.48
C LEU A 147 24.82 -6.71 4.08
N ASP A 148 25.27 -7.51 3.10
CA ASP A 148 24.72 -7.50 1.73
C ASP A 148 23.24 -7.90 1.76
N ALA A 149 22.87 -8.95 2.51
CA ALA A 149 21.49 -9.41 2.64
C ALA A 149 20.60 -8.36 3.33
N PHE A 150 21.07 -7.77 4.44
CA PHE A 150 20.34 -6.73 5.16
C PHE A 150 20.11 -5.49 4.28
N THR A 151 21.15 -4.98 3.63
CA THR A 151 21.06 -3.80 2.76
C THR A 151 20.09 -4.06 1.61
N SER A 152 20.16 -5.25 1.01
CA SER A 152 19.28 -5.65 -0.09
C SER A 152 17.82 -5.78 0.34
N LEU A 153 17.58 -6.29 1.56
CA LEU A 153 16.25 -6.34 2.15
C LEU A 153 15.72 -4.92 2.41
N CYS A 154 16.53 -4.03 2.97
CA CYS A 154 16.14 -2.63 3.18
C CYS A 154 15.79 -1.91 1.87
N VAL A 155 16.62 -2.08 0.83
CA VAL A 155 16.34 -1.53 -0.50
C VAL A 155 15.06 -2.14 -1.07
N GLY A 156 14.90 -3.46 -0.96
CA GLY A 156 13.71 -4.16 -1.42
C GLY A 156 12.43 -3.68 -0.72
N ALA A 157 12.47 -3.52 0.60
CA ALA A 157 11.34 -3.01 1.39
C ALA A 157 11.01 -1.55 1.03
N TYR A 158 12.04 -0.69 0.90
CA TYR A 158 11.84 0.70 0.51
C TYR A 158 11.28 0.81 -0.92
N ALA A 159 11.80 0.01 -1.86
CA ALA A 159 11.30 -0.06 -3.22
C ALA A 159 9.88 -0.63 -3.27
N SER A 160 9.53 -1.62 -2.44
CA SER A 160 8.16 -2.10 -2.32
C SER A 160 7.22 -0.93 -2.03
N LEU A 161 7.52 -0.13 -1.00
CA LEU A 161 6.72 1.04 -0.63
C LEU A 161 6.67 2.10 -1.72
N TYR A 162 7.80 2.36 -2.39
CA TYR A 162 7.87 3.35 -3.47
C TYR A 162 7.09 2.93 -4.71
N PHE A 163 7.06 1.63 -5.03
CA PHE A 163 6.36 1.08 -6.19
C PHE A 163 4.93 0.62 -5.90
N ILE A 164 4.40 0.90 -4.70
CA ILE A 164 2.96 0.78 -4.48
C ILE A 164 2.28 1.79 -5.39
N ASP A 165 1.50 1.26 -6.33
CA ASP A 165 0.60 2.03 -7.18
C ASP A 165 -0.55 2.52 -6.29
N LYS A 166 -0.41 3.73 -5.76
CA LYS A 166 -1.35 4.33 -4.81
C LYS A 166 -2.72 4.49 -5.43
N ASP A 167 -2.79 4.95 -6.68
CA ASP A 167 -4.01 5.06 -7.46
C ASP A 167 -4.76 3.73 -7.52
N LYS A 168 -4.06 2.67 -7.93
CA LYS A 168 -4.68 1.35 -8.03
C LYS A 168 -5.12 0.83 -6.66
N LEU A 169 -4.33 1.06 -5.61
CA LEU A 169 -4.68 0.67 -4.24
C LEU A 169 -5.94 1.40 -3.76
N MET A 170 -5.99 2.72 -3.94
CA MET A 170 -7.10 3.56 -3.51
C MET A 170 -8.38 3.27 -4.30
N ARG A 171 -8.27 3.04 -5.61
CA ARG A 171 -9.38 2.56 -6.44
C ARG A 171 -9.90 1.21 -5.95
N LYS A 172 -9.01 0.26 -5.69
CA LYS A 172 -9.40 -1.08 -5.19
C LYS A 172 -10.04 -1.00 -3.80
N PHE A 173 -9.55 -0.11 -2.94
CA PHE A 173 -10.16 0.16 -1.65
C PHE A 173 -11.60 0.66 -1.80
N ALA A 174 -11.84 1.64 -2.69
CA ALA A 174 -13.18 2.16 -2.96
C ALA A 174 -14.14 1.09 -3.53
N GLU A 175 -13.64 0.08 -4.24
CA GLU A 175 -14.43 -1.04 -4.80
C GLU A 175 -14.87 -2.08 -3.76
N ILE A 176 -14.27 -2.11 -2.55
CA ILE A 176 -14.52 -3.15 -1.54
C ILE A 176 -16.01 -3.32 -1.18
N PRO A 177 -16.82 -2.26 -1.01
CA PRO A 177 -18.24 -2.45 -0.69
C PRO A 177 -19.05 -3.13 -1.79
N LEU A 178 -18.59 -3.11 -3.04
CA LEU A 178 -19.31 -3.68 -4.19
C LEU A 178 -19.09 -5.19 -4.37
N VAL A 179 -18.23 -5.82 -3.57
CA VAL A 179 -17.86 -7.23 -3.76
C VAL A 179 -19.01 -8.18 -3.45
N GLU A 180 -19.02 -9.32 -4.15
CA GLU A 180 -19.90 -10.45 -3.81
C GLU A 180 -19.67 -10.93 -2.37
N GLY A 181 -20.69 -11.52 -1.75
CA GLY A 181 -20.62 -12.05 -0.40
C GLY A 181 -20.69 -10.98 0.70
N ARG A 182 -20.03 -11.27 1.82
CA ARG A 182 -19.87 -10.35 2.96
C ARG A 182 -18.54 -9.61 2.83
N SER A 183 -18.52 -8.36 3.30
CA SER A 183 -17.29 -7.58 3.41
C SER A 183 -17.12 -7.10 4.84
N LEU A 184 -16.12 -7.64 5.53
CA LEU A 184 -15.80 -7.28 6.90
C LEU A 184 -15.40 -5.80 6.98
N LEU A 185 -14.66 -5.31 5.98
CA LEU A 185 -14.28 -3.89 5.93
C LEU A 185 -15.49 -2.99 5.75
N SER A 186 -16.45 -3.38 4.90
CA SER A 186 -17.66 -2.59 4.70
C SER A 186 -18.52 -2.59 5.96
N GLU A 187 -18.71 -3.75 6.58
CA GLU A 187 -19.46 -3.89 7.84
C GLU A 187 -18.86 -3.04 8.97
N GLU A 188 -17.54 -2.98 9.09
CA GLU A 188 -16.87 -2.23 10.17
C GLU A 188 -16.65 -0.74 9.86
N LEU A 189 -16.47 -0.36 8.60
CA LEU A 189 -16.07 0.99 8.21
C LEU A 189 -17.19 1.83 7.63
N CYS A 190 -18.20 1.26 6.94
CA CYS A 190 -19.19 2.05 6.21
C CYS A 190 -19.93 3.03 7.13
N GLY A 191 -20.37 2.59 8.30
CA GLY A 191 -21.08 3.44 9.26
C GLY A 191 -20.23 4.61 9.78
N ASP A 192 -18.99 4.33 10.19
CA ASP A 192 -18.09 5.36 10.71
C ASP A 192 -17.60 6.31 9.62
N PHE A 193 -17.33 5.79 8.42
CA PHE A 193 -16.91 6.58 7.28
C PHE A 193 -18.03 7.51 6.81
N ALA A 194 -19.26 7.01 6.69
CA ALA A 194 -20.41 7.84 6.34
C ALA A 194 -20.64 8.94 7.40
N ARG A 195 -20.56 8.62 8.68
CA ARG A 195 -20.70 9.59 9.77
C ARG A 195 -19.61 10.66 9.75
N GLU A 196 -18.36 10.28 9.49
CA GLU A 196 -17.26 11.24 9.39
C GLU A 196 -17.33 12.06 8.10
N PHE A 197 -17.76 11.45 6.98
CA PHE A 197 -17.96 12.09 5.69
C PHE A 197 -18.97 13.25 5.78
N LYS A 198 -20.08 13.04 6.49
CA LYS A 198 -21.13 14.05 6.73
C LYS A 198 -20.64 15.28 7.51
N LYS A 199 -19.54 15.17 8.26
CA LYS A 199 -19.00 16.31 9.05
C LYS A 199 -18.29 17.37 8.20
N PHE A 200 -17.93 17.04 6.97
CA PHE A 200 -17.24 17.96 6.07
C PHE A 200 -18.24 18.76 5.22
N ASP A 201 -17.91 20.01 4.91
CA ASP A 201 -18.73 20.85 4.02
C ASP A 201 -18.87 20.17 2.65
N ARG A 202 -20.11 20.17 2.11
CA ARG A 202 -20.45 19.68 0.77
C ARG A 202 -19.50 20.17 -0.32
N ARG A 203 -18.97 21.40 -0.21
CA ARG A 203 -17.99 21.97 -1.17
C ARG A 203 -16.67 21.21 -1.23
N ILE A 204 -16.37 20.45 -0.18
CA ILE A 204 -15.23 19.54 -0.08
C ILE A 204 -15.58 18.18 -0.68
N TRP A 205 -16.71 17.99 -1.37
CA TRP A 205 -16.98 16.79 -2.14
C TRP A 205 -17.26 17.16 -3.59
N ASP A 206 -16.79 16.35 -4.53
CA ASP A 206 -17.02 16.63 -5.96
C ASP A 206 -18.40 16.12 -6.34
N GLU A 207 -19.32 17.00 -6.69
CA GLU A 207 -20.68 16.61 -7.13
C GLU A 207 -20.65 15.83 -8.46
N ASN A 208 -19.62 16.05 -9.29
CA ASN A 208 -19.44 15.37 -10.57
C ASN A 208 -18.55 14.13 -10.46
N HIS A 209 -18.36 13.61 -9.25
CA HIS A 209 -17.50 12.46 -9.02
C HIS A 209 -18.02 11.25 -9.81
N PRO A 210 -17.15 10.47 -10.51
CA PRO A 210 -17.56 9.31 -11.31
C PRO A 210 -18.39 8.26 -10.53
N TYR A 211 -18.08 8.08 -9.24
CA TYR A 211 -18.85 7.21 -8.33
C TYR A 211 -20.22 7.75 -7.94
N LEU A 212 -20.60 8.98 -8.26
CA LEU A 212 -21.95 9.53 -8.06
C LEU A 212 -22.73 9.57 -9.38
N THR A 213 -22.06 9.90 -10.48
CA THR A 213 -22.66 9.92 -11.82
C THR A 213 -22.68 8.52 -12.43
N SER A 214 -23.75 7.77 -12.12
CA SER A 214 -24.19 6.49 -12.71
C SER A 214 -23.17 5.73 -13.61
N GLY A 215 -22.60 4.65 -13.06
CA GLY A 215 -22.19 3.43 -13.78
C GLY A 215 -20.82 3.40 -14.45
N GLY A 216 -20.09 4.51 -14.57
CA GLY A 216 -18.79 4.53 -15.24
C GLY A 216 -17.61 4.50 -14.28
N MET A 217 -16.92 3.37 -14.16
CA MET A 217 -15.53 3.41 -13.66
C MET A 217 -14.74 4.26 -14.68
N PRO A 218 -14.01 5.32 -14.26
CA PRO A 218 -13.33 6.18 -15.22
C PRO A 218 -12.15 5.41 -15.82
N ASP A 219 -12.36 4.80 -16.97
CA ASP A 219 -11.39 3.91 -17.60
C ASP A 219 -10.12 4.63 -18.07
N ASN A 220 -10.10 5.98 -18.10
CA ASN A 220 -8.98 6.77 -18.61
C ASN A 220 -8.76 8.15 -17.93
N ALA A 221 -9.06 8.29 -16.63
CA ALA A 221 -8.70 9.51 -15.87
C ALA A 221 -7.18 9.56 -15.58
N SER A 222 -6.37 9.66 -16.63
CA SER A 222 -4.90 9.74 -16.58
C SER A 222 -4.37 11.19 -16.55
N ASN A 223 -5.25 12.17 -16.31
CA ASN A 223 -4.87 13.58 -16.23
C ASN A 223 -4.72 14.06 -14.77
N LYS A 224 -3.52 13.81 -14.24
CA LYS A 224 -2.58 14.80 -13.65
C LYS A 224 -2.94 15.62 -12.40
N ASP A 225 -3.99 15.31 -11.66
CA ASP A 225 -4.15 15.88 -10.32
C ASP A 225 -4.10 14.79 -9.24
N ASP A 226 -2.90 14.22 -9.06
CA ASP A 226 -2.51 13.25 -8.01
C ASP A 226 -2.92 13.69 -6.58
N LYS A 227 -3.26 14.97 -6.39
CA LYS A 227 -3.59 15.55 -5.09
C LYS A 227 -4.96 15.13 -4.54
N ASN A 228 -5.90 14.71 -5.38
CA ASN A 228 -7.26 14.39 -4.94
C ASN A 228 -7.57 12.88 -4.87
N GLU A 229 -6.58 12.01 -5.09
CA GLU A 229 -6.76 10.55 -5.16
C GLU A 229 -7.43 9.98 -3.90
N PHE A 230 -6.93 10.37 -2.72
CA PHE A 230 -7.45 9.86 -1.45
C PHE A 230 -8.90 10.31 -1.20
N ARG A 231 -9.19 11.58 -1.44
CA ARG A 231 -10.54 12.15 -1.29
C ARG A 231 -11.54 11.45 -2.21
N ASN A 232 -11.14 11.21 -3.47
CA ASN A 232 -11.92 10.49 -4.46
C ASN A 232 -12.18 9.04 -4.03
N ALA A 233 -11.20 8.38 -3.41
CA ALA A 233 -11.34 7.03 -2.90
C ALA A 233 -12.29 6.95 -1.71
N ILE A 234 -12.24 7.91 -0.78
CA ILE A 234 -13.17 7.98 0.34
C ILE A 234 -14.60 8.24 -0.14
N GLN A 235 -14.77 9.21 -1.05
CA GLN A 235 -16.07 9.50 -1.64
C GLN A 235 -16.62 8.28 -2.40
N GLY A 236 -15.78 7.58 -3.15
CA GLY A 236 -16.14 6.32 -3.81
C GLY A 236 -16.53 5.21 -2.85
N PHE A 237 -15.76 5.04 -1.78
CA PHE A 237 -16.04 4.05 -0.74
C PHE A 237 -17.41 4.31 -0.10
N VAL A 238 -17.67 5.54 0.36
CA VAL A 238 -18.95 5.91 1.01
C VAL A 238 -20.13 5.78 0.03
N ALA A 239 -19.96 6.20 -1.23
CA ALA A 239 -20.99 6.00 -2.25
C ALA A 239 -21.28 4.51 -2.48
N ASN A 240 -20.25 3.67 -2.53
CA ASN A 240 -20.40 2.22 -2.71
C ASN A 240 -20.98 1.52 -1.48
N CYS A 241 -20.68 1.98 -0.27
CA CYS A 241 -21.38 1.56 0.95
C CYS A 241 -22.89 1.79 0.80
N ARG A 242 -23.29 3.00 0.37
CA ARG A 242 -24.71 3.31 0.18
C ARG A 242 -25.37 2.43 -0.89
N ARG A 243 -24.68 2.15 -1.99
CA ARG A 243 -25.16 1.19 -3.02
C ARG A 243 -25.39 -0.19 -2.41
N ARG A 244 -24.42 -0.66 -1.62
CA ARG A 244 -24.49 -1.95 -0.92
C ARG A 244 -25.71 -1.99 -0.02
N ASP A 245 -25.96 -0.95 0.77
CA ASP A 245 -27.10 -0.89 1.69
C ASP A 245 -28.45 -0.95 0.95
N ILE A 246 -28.57 -0.22 -0.17
CA ILE A 246 -29.77 -0.24 -1.03
C ILE A 246 -29.98 -1.66 -1.57
N TYR A 247 -28.94 -2.28 -2.12
CA TYR A 247 -29.01 -3.61 -2.71
C TYR A 247 -29.29 -4.71 -1.69
N GLU A 248 -28.66 -4.65 -0.51
CA GLU A 248 -28.94 -5.58 0.59
C GLU A 248 -30.39 -5.47 1.07
N ARG A 249 -30.93 -4.25 1.14
CA ARG A 249 -32.35 -4.02 1.49
C ARG A 249 -33.29 -4.63 0.45
N GLU A 250 -32.99 -4.48 -0.84
CA GLU A 250 -33.77 -5.12 -1.91
C GLU A 250 -33.78 -6.64 -1.76
N ILE A 251 -32.61 -7.26 -1.54
CA ILE A 251 -32.51 -8.71 -1.33
C ILE A 251 -33.27 -9.15 -0.06
N ARG A 252 -33.21 -8.37 1.03
CA ARG A 252 -33.98 -8.62 2.26
C ARG A 252 -35.49 -8.69 1.97
N ILE A 253 -36.00 -7.73 1.21
CA ILE A 253 -37.41 -7.67 0.79
C ILE A 253 -37.77 -8.89 -0.07
N GLU A 254 -36.94 -9.23 -1.07
CA GLU A 254 -37.17 -10.39 -1.95
C GLU A 254 -37.21 -11.71 -1.19
N ARG A 255 -36.45 -11.84 -0.09
CA ARG A 255 -36.41 -13.03 0.77
C ARG A 255 -37.47 -13.02 1.87
N GLY A 256 -38.25 -11.95 2.01
CA GLY A 256 -39.22 -11.80 3.10
C GLY A 256 -38.58 -11.61 4.48
N CYS A 257 -37.31 -11.22 4.53
CA CYS A 257 -36.58 -10.95 5.78
C CYS A 257 -36.62 -9.45 6.07
N LEU A 258 -37.60 -8.99 6.85
CA LEU A 258 -37.74 -7.56 7.18
C LEU A 258 -36.86 -7.10 8.36
N SER A 259 -36.17 -8.02 9.04
CA SER A 259 -35.27 -7.68 10.15
C SER A 259 -33.90 -7.27 9.61
N ASP A 260 -33.41 -6.12 10.08
CA ASP A 260 -32.07 -5.61 9.75
C ASP A 260 -30.94 -6.42 10.39
N ASP A 261 -31.25 -7.23 11.42
CA ASP A 261 -30.28 -8.09 12.11
C ASP A 261 -29.84 -9.28 11.24
N VAL A 262 -30.62 -9.60 10.19
CA VAL A 262 -30.31 -10.71 9.29
C VAL A 262 -29.28 -10.24 8.26
N HIS A 263 -28.04 -10.70 8.44
CA HIS A 263 -26.98 -10.52 7.44
C HIS A 263 -27.35 -11.20 6.12
N VAL A 264 -27.26 -10.42 5.04
CA VAL A 264 -27.49 -10.90 3.69
C VAL A 264 -26.17 -11.04 2.96
N SER A 265 -25.96 -12.19 2.34
CA SER A 265 -24.83 -12.42 1.44
C SER A 265 -25.19 -11.96 0.03
N ILE A 266 -24.34 -11.10 -0.54
CA ILE A 266 -24.52 -10.52 -1.87
C ILE A 266 -24.21 -11.59 -2.93
N PRO A 267 -25.12 -11.88 -3.87
CA PRO A 267 -24.86 -12.87 -4.91
C PRO A 267 -23.78 -12.38 -5.91
N PRO A 268 -23.10 -13.29 -6.62
CA PRO A 268 -22.25 -12.93 -7.75
C PRO A 268 -23.04 -12.17 -8.83
N PRO A 269 -22.47 -11.15 -9.51
CA PRO A 269 -21.06 -10.72 -9.47
C PRO A 269 -20.72 -9.69 -8.37
N GLY A 270 -21.66 -9.37 -7.47
CA GLY A 270 -21.53 -8.28 -6.51
C GLY A 270 -22.64 -7.23 -6.66
N VAL A 271 -22.46 -6.08 -6.01
CA VAL A 271 -23.40 -4.96 -6.08
C VAL A 271 -23.31 -4.28 -7.45
N PRO A 272 -24.42 -4.12 -8.19
CA PRO A 272 -24.43 -3.38 -9.44
C PRO A 272 -23.95 -1.93 -9.27
N SER A 273 -23.01 -1.50 -10.12
CA SER A 273 -22.39 -0.16 -10.03
C SER A 273 -23.27 0.96 -10.58
N ASP A 274 -24.34 0.62 -11.30
CA ASP A 274 -25.32 1.51 -11.92
C ASP A 274 -26.40 2.01 -10.96
N ILE A 275 -26.47 1.45 -9.73
CA ILE A 275 -27.33 1.97 -8.66
C ILE A 275 -26.98 3.45 -8.44
N ALA A 276 -27.97 4.31 -8.68
CA ALA A 276 -27.85 5.75 -8.55
C ALA A 276 -27.71 6.11 -7.07
N VAL A 277 -26.64 6.83 -6.74
CA VAL A 277 -26.41 7.39 -5.41
C VAL A 277 -26.00 8.83 -5.62
N ASN A 278 -26.81 9.74 -5.11
CA ASN A 278 -26.52 11.16 -5.18
C ASN A 278 -25.76 11.60 -3.93
N LEU A 279 -25.07 12.74 -4.03
CA LEU A 279 -24.41 13.32 -2.87
C LEU A 279 -25.41 13.69 -1.77
N ASP A 280 -26.63 14.08 -2.16
CA ASP A 280 -27.72 14.37 -1.22
C ASP A 280 -28.07 13.12 -0.40
N ASP A 281 -28.20 11.95 -1.01
CA ASP A 281 -28.47 10.68 -0.30
C ASP A 281 -27.36 10.32 0.71
N LEU A 282 -26.13 10.81 0.50
CA LEU A 282 -24.98 10.57 1.38
C LEU A 282 -24.87 11.60 2.50
N LEU A 283 -25.37 12.81 2.27
CA LEU A 283 -25.27 13.93 3.20
C LEU A 283 -26.55 14.14 4.01
N GLU A 284 -27.68 13.60 3.54
CA GLU A 284 -28.92 13.59 4.30
C GLU A 284 -28.63 12.96 5.67
N GLU A 285 -28.92 13.73 6.72
CA GLU A 285 -29.05 13.20 8.06
C GLU A 285 -30.07 12.07 7.92
N GLU A 286 -29.69 10.86 8.33
CA GLU A 286 -30.71 9.82 8.45
C GLU A 286 -31.69 10.43 9.44
N GLU A 287 -32.84 10.90 8.94
CA GLU A 287 -33.92 11.39 9.78
C GLU A 287 -34.07 10.30 10.80
N GLU A 288 -33.63 10.59 12.02
CA GLU A 288 -33.50 9.64 13.10
C GLU A 288 -34.84 8.95 13.12
N TYR A 289 -34.91 7.72 12.59
CA TYR A 289 -36.16 7.01 12.53
C TYR A 289 -36.48 6.91 14.01
N ASN A 290 -37.50 7.66 14.45
CA ASN A 290 -37.95 7.74 15.82
C ASN A 290 -38.57 6.40 16.22
N GLY A 291 -37.83 5.31 15.99
CA GLY A 291 -37.98 4.02 16.61
C GLY A 291 -37.68 4.26 18.08
N VAL A 292 -38.76 4.57 18.80
CA VAL A 292 -39.01 4.19 20.19
C VAL A 292 -37.74 3.63 20.84
N GLY A 293 -37.03 4.51 21.55
CA GLY A 293 -35.73 4.24 22.14
C GLY A 293 -35.63 2.85 22.75
N VAL A 294 -34.93 1.97 22.06
CA VAL A 294 -34.30 0.81 22.67
C VAL A 294 -32.96 1.33 23.16
N ASN A 295 -32.87 1.58 24.47
CA ASN A 295 -31.64 1.97 25.16
C ASN A 295 -30.50 1.05 24.70
N GLY A 296 -29.55 1.63 23.96
CA GLY A 296 -28.47 0.97 23.23
C GLY A 296 -27.12 1.13 23.92
N ASP A 297 -27.10 1.03 25.23
CA ASP A 297 -25.94 0.88 26.09
C ASP A 297 -26.03 -0.51 26.70
N ASP A 298 -25.51 -1.54 26.02
CA ASP A 298 -25.10 -2.85 26.62
C ASP A 298 -24.62 -3.91 25.60
N TYR A 299 -24.60 -3.67 24.28
CA TYR A 299 -24.36 -4.75 23.31
C TYR A 299 -22.88 -5.17 23.08
N PHE A 300 -21.91 -4.56 23.76
CA PHE A 300 -20.50 -4.99 23.70
C PHE A 300 -19.98 -5.66 24.98
N ASP A 301 -20.82 -5.85 26.00
CA ASP A 301 -20.46 -6.46 27.30
C ASP A 301 -21.24 -7.74 27.62
N THR A 302 -21.61 -8.55 26.62
CA THR A 302 -21.85 -9.98 26.91
C THR A 302 -20.54 -10.72 26.78
N PRO A 303 -19.87 -11.11 27.89
CA PRO A 303 -18.84 -12.11 27.81
C PRO A 303 -19.54 -13.36 27.29
N PHE A 304 -18.93 -14.02 26.30
CA PHE A 304 -19.21 -15.43 26.09
C PHE A 304 -18.75 -16.14 27.36
N ASP A 305 -19.66 -16.25 28.32
CA ASP A 305 -19.60 -17.13 29.48
C ASP A 305 -19.64 -18.55 28.92
N MET A 306 -18.47 -19.01 28.45
CA MET A 306 -18.24 -20.43 28.27
C MET A 306 -18.27 -21.00 29.67
N GLY A 307 -19.43 -21.54 30.04
CA GLY A 307 -19.60 -22.32 31.25
C GLY A 307 -18.47 -23.34 31.34
N ASP A 308 -17.62 -23.16 32.33
CA ASP A 308 -16.76 -24.21 32.84
C ASP A 308 -17.69 -25.32 33.34
N ASP A 309 -17.86 -26.36 32.51
CA ASP A 309 -18.43 -27.62 32.95
C ASP A 309 -17.58 -28.15 34.11
N GLU A 310 -18.15 -28.04 35.31
CA GLU A 310 -17.69 -28.68 36.54
C GLU A 310 -17.44 -30.18 36.28
N ARG A 311 -16.21 -30.61 36.55
CA ARG A 311 -15.89 -32.03 36.71
C ARG A 311 -16.16 -32.44 38.15
N ASP A 312 -17.04 -33.42 38.31
CA ASP A 312 -17.01 -34.39 39.41
C ASP A 312 -15.79 -35.32 39.33
#